data_AF-A0AAV9SW89-F1
#
_entry.id   AF-A0AAV9SW89-F1
#
_cell.length_a   1.000
_cell.length_b   1.000
_cell.length_c   1.000
_cell.angle_alpha   90.00
_cell.angle_beta   90.00
_cell.angle_gamma   90.00
#
_symmetry.space_group_name_H-M   'P 1'
#
loop_
_entity.id
_entity.type
_entity.pdbx_description
1 polymer ?
#
loop_
_entity_poly.entity_id
_entity_poly.type
_entity_poly.pdbx_seq_one_letter_code
_entity_poly.pdbx_strand_id
1 'polypeptide(L)'
;MMKFPSASIFALFASGVLGDLHNFCACGKRHSGDAVVGSYVSNNKNAVKFSIDKKQWAFNTDATKYACSRYALRNTGSETWDSCPDCKMDTYYMDSNPTPSCFSFGFHLGGDEFDYYCGLNGLQGYCKDAD
;
A
#
# COMPACT_ATOMS: atom_id res chain seq x y z
N MET A 1 -23.56 -42.79 -34.10
CA MET A 1 -24.28 -41.61 -33.59
C MET A 1 -23.49 -41.09 -32.38
N MET A 2 -22.62 -40.08 -32.57
CA MET A 2 -21.90 -39.44 -31.46
C MET A 2 -22.79 -38.34 -30.88
N LYS A 3 -23.14 -38.46 -29.59
CA LYS A 3 -23.75 -37.40 -28.80
C LYS A 3 -22.63 -36.62 -28.11
N PHE A 4 -22.42 -35.37 -28.49
CA PHE A 4 -21.61 -34.42 -27.73
C PHE A 4 -22.50 -33.76 -26.68
N PRO A 5 -22.19 -33.82 -25.37
CA PRO A 5 -22.80 -32.91 -24.41
C PRO A 5 -22.06 -31.57 -24.40
N SER A 6 -22.85 -30.50 -24.27
CA SER A 6 -22.47 -29.09 -24.31
C SER A 6 -21.23 -28.77 -23.49
N ALA A 7 -20.19 -28.26 -24.15
CA ALA A 7 -19.12 -27.55 -23.47
C ALA A 7 -19.68 -26.23 -22.91
N SER A 8 -19.93 -26.21 -21.60
CA SER A 8 -20.11 -24.95 -20.88
C SER A 8 -18.75 -24.26 -20.80
N ILE A 9 -18.56 -23.25 -21.64
CA ILE A 9 -17.40 -22.36 -21.59
C ILE A 9 -17.57 -21.48 -20.35
N PHE A 10 -16.99 -21.90 -19.23
CA PHE A 10 -16.67 -20.96 -18.16
C PHE A 10 -15.51 -20.10 -18.67
N ALA A 11 -15.82 -18.89 -19.11
CA ALA A 11 -14.83 -17.86 -19.36
C ALA A 11 -14.21 -17.47 -18.02
N LEU A 12 -13.07 -18.08 -17.69
CA LEU A 12 -12.16 -17.58 -16.66
C LEU A 12 -11.57 -16.28 -17.20
N PHE A 13 -12.11 -15.16 -16.76
CA PHE A 13 -11.42 -13.88 -16.86
C PHE A 13 -10.23 -13.94 -15.90
N ALA A 14 -9.10 -14.49 -16.34
CA ALA A 14 -7.82 -14.22 -15.72
C ALA A 14 -7.41 -12.82 -16.14
N SER A 15 -8.03 -11.80 -15.56
CA SER A 15 -7.45 -10.46 -15.52
C SER A 15 -6.24 -10.55 -14.59
N GLY A 16 -5.10 -10.97 -15.13
CA GLY A 16 -3.81 -10.75 -14.51
C GLY A 16 -3.55 -9.24 -14.50
N VAL A 17 -4.17 -8.52 -13.57
CA VAL A 17 -3.54 -7.30 -13.07
C VAL A 17 -2.28 -7.80 -12.40
N LEU A 18 -1.12 -7.42 -12.93
CA LEU A 18 0.14 -7.56 -12.22
C LEU A 18 -0.06 -6.80 -10.91
N GLY A 19 -0.33 -7.50 -9.82
CA GLY A 19 -0.36 -6.88 -8.50
C GLY A 19 0.98 -6.22 -8.31
N ASP A 20 0.99 -4.89 -8.13
CA ASP A 20 2.19 -4.18 -7.71
C ASP A 20 2.46 -4.65 -6.27
N LEU A 21 3.42 -5.56 -6.15
CA LEU A 21 3.71 -6.30 -4.93
C LEU A 21 4.91 -5.69 -4.21
N HIS A 22 4.79 -5.58 -2.89
CA HIS A 22 5.70 -4.80 -2.05
C HIS A 22 6.00 -5.49 -0.73
N ASN A 23 7.06 -5.02 -0.08
CA ASN A 23 7.38 -5.45 1.28
C ASN A 23 6.57 -4.73 2.34
N PHE A 24 6.27 -3.44 2.15
CA PHE A 24 5.62 -2.62 3.16
C PHE A 24 4.39 -1.93 2.63
N CYS A 25 3.31 -1.90 3.41
CA CYS A 25 2.15 -1.07 3.14
C CYS A 25 1.58 -0.43 4.40
N ALA A 26 1.06 0.79 4.29
CA ALA A 26 0.38 1.51 5.37
C ALA A 26 -0.88 2.21 4.86
N CYS A 27 -1.89 2.30 5.72
CA CYS A 27 -3.11 3.06 5.43
C CYS A 27 -2.93 4.51 5.87
N GLY A 28 -3.35 5.47 5.03
CA GLY A 28 -3.29 6.87 5.38
C GLY A 28 -4.08 7.78 4.44
N LYS A 29 -3.96 9.08 4.67
CA LYS A 29 -4.44 10.11 3.72
C LYS A 29 -3.25 10.84 3.14
N ARG A 30 -3.20 10.89 1.82
CA ARG A 30 -2.25 11.74 1.10
C ARG A 30 -2.72 13.19 1.14
N HIS A 31 -1.89 14.08 1.65
CA HIS A 31 -2.14 15.51 1.55
C HIS A 31 -1.92 16.01 0.11
N SER A 32 -2.77 16.91 -0.36
CA SER A 32 -2.83 17.33 -1.77
C SER A 32 -1.69 18.26 -2.22
N GLY A 33 -0.75 18.60 -1.35
CA GLY A 33 0.31 19.56 -1.67
C GLY A 33 1.48 19.52 -0.69
N ASP A 34 2.53 20.23 -1.07
CA ASP A 34 3.70 20.43 -0.24
C ASP A 34 3.43 21.53 0.80
N ALA A 35 3.93 21.36 2.02
CA ALA A 35 3.78 22.34 3.10
C ALA A 35 5.08 23.11 3.32
N VAL A 36 5.00 24.44 3.47
CA VAL A 36 6.14 25.23 3.95
C VAL A 36 6.26 25.00 5.46
N VAL A 37 7.31 24.29 5.89
CA VAL A 37 7.55 23.95 7.31
C VAL A 37 8.59 24.85 7.97
N GLY A 38 9.20 25.76 7.21
CA GLY A 38 10.10 26.77 7.75
C GLY A 38 10.54 27.79 6.71
N SER A 39 10.88 28.99 7.18
CA SER A 39 11.50 30.04 6.40
C SER A 39 12.57 30.73 7.25
N TYR A 40 13.76 30.92 6.71
CA TYR A 40 14.80 31.72 7.35
C TYR A 40 15.49 32.66 6.37
N VAL A 41 15.87 33.84 6.87
CA VAL A 41 16.67 34.81 6.12
C VAL A 41 18.10 34.30 6.04
N SER A 42 18.61 34.14 4.82
CA SER A 42 19.97 33.69 4.61
C SER A 42 20.97 34.76 5.08
N ASN A 43 22.12 34.34 5.60
CA ASN A 43 23.21 35.25 6.00
C ASN A 43 23.70 36.12 4.84
N ASN A 44 23.47 35.70 3.60
CA ASN A 44 23.48 36.58 2.44
C ASN A 44 22.11 37.28 2.38
N LYS A 45 22.07 38.56 2.80
CA LYS A 45 20.87 39.38 3.01
C LYS A 45 19.95 39.56 1.79
N ASN A 46 20.22 38.89 0.67
CA ASN A 46 19.43 38.95 -0.56
C ASN A 46 18.70 37.64 -0.92
N ALA A 47 18.63 36.66 -0.01
CA ALA A 47 17.92 35.40 -0.24
C ALA A 47 17.12 34.91 0.98
N VAL A 48 15.92 34.38 0.74
CA VAL A 48 15.10 33.66 1.71
C VAL A 48 15.15 32.17 1.37
N LYS A 49 15.43 31.31 2.36
CA LYS A 49 15.40 29.85 2.18
C LYS A 49 14.15 29.28 2.83
N PHE A 50 13.38 28.54 2.03
CA PHE A 50 12.20 27.81 2.47
C PHE A 50 12.53 26.33 2.66
N SER A 51 12.04 25.76 3.75
CA SER A 51 11.98 24.31 3.94
C SER A 51 10.59 23.86 3.51
N ILE A 52 10.55 23.01 2.48
CA ILE A 52 9.32 22.45 1.95
C ILE A 52 9.26 20.99 2.39
N ASP A 53 8.19 20.66 3.10
CA ASP A 53 7.83 19.29 3.39
C ASP A 53 6.96 18.77 2.24
N LYS A 54 7.50 17.81 1.49
CA LYS A 54 6.83 17.28 0.30
C LYS A 54 5.66 16.42 0.71
N LYS A 55 4.55 16.46 -0.05
CA LYS A 55 3.31 15.67 0.12
C LYS A 55 3.39 14.60 1.22
N GLN A 56 3.08 14.99 2.45
CA GLN A 56 3.12 14.06 3.57
C GLN A 56 1.89 13.16 3.54
N TRP A 57 2.08 11.91 3.94
CA TRP A 57 0.99 11.01 4.28
C TRP A 57 0.69 11.11 5.77
N ALA A 58 -0.58 11.28 6.11
CA ALA A 58 -1.06 11.08 7.46
C ALA A 58 -1.44 9.60 7.62
N PHE A 59 -0.51 8.78 8.10
CA PHE A 59 -0.72 7.36 8.33
C PHE A 59 -1.58 7.09 9.57
N ASN A 60 -2.41 6.06 9.50
CA ASN A 60 -3.29 5.62 10.58
C ASN A 60 -2.96 4.19 10.99
N THR A 61 -2.40 4.04 12.19
CA THR A 61 -1.93 2.75 12.71
C THR A 61 -3.04 1.71 12.85
N ASP A 62 -4.24 2.10 13.31
CA ASP A 62 -5.32 1.13 13.55
C ASP A 62 -5.92 0.61 12.25
N ALA A 63 -6.07 1.48 11.25
CA ALA A 63 -6.45 1.06 9.91
C ALA A 63 -5.37 0.19 9.26
N THR A 64 -4.08 0.51 9.42
CA THR A 64 -2.99 -0.34 8.93
C THR A 64 -3.02 -1.72 9.59
N LYS A 65 -3.21 -1.80 10.91
CA LYS A 65 -3.35 -3.08 11.63
C LYS A 65 -4.53 -3.88 11.12
N TYR A 66 -5.67 -3.22 10.91
CA TYR A 66 -6.85 -3.85 10.34
C TYR A 66 -6.54 -4.42 8.96
N ALA A 67 -6.02 -3.62 8.03
CA ALA A 67 -5.66 -4.09 6.68
C ALA A 67 -4.65 -5.25 6.73
N CYS A 68 -3.61 -5.14 7.56
CA CYS A 68 -2.61 -6.19 7.73
C CYS A 68 -3.20 -7.50 8.25
N SER A 69 -4.12 -7.43 9.22
CA SER A 69 -4.81 -8.62 9.75
C SER A 69 -5.68 -9.31 8.68
N ARG A 70 -6.27 -8.54 7.76
CA ARG A 70 -7.06 -9.08 6.65
C ARG A 70 -6.17 -9.75 5.60
N TYR A 71 -5.02 -9.13 5.28
CA TYR A 71 -4.01 -9.72 4.39
C TYR A 71 -3.40 -11.00 4.94
N ALA A 72 -3.07 -11.03 6.24
CA ALA A 72 -2.51 -12.22 6.89
C ALA A 72 -3.46 -13.43 6.89
N LEU A 73 -4.78 -13.18 6.82
CA LEU A 73 -5.81 -14.22 6.75
C LEU A 73 -6.22 -14.55 5.30
N ARG A 74 -5.58 -13.95 4.29
CA ARG A 74 -5.95 -14.11 2.88
C ARG A 74 -5.54 -15.50 2.38
N ASN A 75 -6.47 -16.15 1.68
CA ASN A 75 -6.28 -17.43 1.01
C ASN A 75 -7.33 -17.58 -0.09
N THR A 76 -7.11 -16.94 -1.25
CA THR A 76 -8.09 -16.88 -2.36
C THR A 76 -7.73 -17.73 -3.57
N GLY A 77 -6.58 -18.40 -3.54
CA GLY A 77 -6.03 -19.13 -4.68
C GLY A 77 -4.62 -19.64 -4.41
N SER A 78 -3.85 -19.83 -5.47
CA SER A 78 -2.51 -20.45 -5.43
C SER A 78 -1.38 -19.53 -5.86
N GLU A 79 -1.67 -18.30 -6.28
CA GLU A 79 -0.67 -17.33 -6.71
C GLU A 79 0.00 -16.64 -5.51
N THR A 80 1.12 -15.96 -5.74
CA THR A 80 1.86 -15.32 -4.62
C THR A 80 1.01 -14.25 -3.93
N TRP A 81 0.24 -13.46 -4.67
CA TRP A 81 -0.69 -12.48 -4.10
C TRP A 81 -1.93 -13.12 -3.46
N ASP A 82 -2.17 -14.42 -3.66
CA ASP A 82 -3.34 -15.13 -3.13
C ASP A 82 -3.32 -15.36 -1.61
N SER A 83 -2.13 -15.26 -1.03
CA SER A 83 -1.91 -15.45 0.40
C SER A 83 -0.83 -14.49 0.91
N CYS A 84 -0.80 -14.27 2.21
CA CYS A 84 0.32 -13.59 2.85
C CYS A 84 0.70 -14.31 4.15
N PRO A 85 1.36 -15.48 4.06
CA PRO A 85 1.67 -16.31 5.22
C PRO A 85 2.67 -15.67 6.18
N ASP A 86 3.39 -14.64 5.74
CA ASP A 86 4.42 -13.93 6.49
C ASP A 86 4.03 -12.48 6.86
N CYS A 87 2.81 -12.06 6.52
CA CYS A 87 2.30 -10.73 6.83
C CYS A 87 2.25 -10.48 8.34
N LYS A 88 2.87 -9.39 8.77
CA LYS A 88 2.81 -8.93 10.16
C LYS A 88 3.00 -7.42 10.23
N MET A 89 2.65 -6.84 11.37
CA MET A 89 3.01 -5.44 11.63
C MET A 89 4.51 -5.32 11.89
N ASP A 90 5.11 -4.27 11.34
CA ASP A 90 6.47 -3.80 11.62
C ASP A 90 6.51 -2.26 11.55
N THR A 91 7.68 -1.65 11.72
CA THR A 91 7.89 -0.21 11.54
C THR A 91 8.85 0.03 10.38
N TYR A 92 8.46 0.89 9.45
CA TYR A 92 9.30 1.28 8.33
C TYR A 92 9.18 2.78 8.04
N TYR A 93 10.18 3.34 7.35
CA TYR A 93 10.21 4.77 7.03
C TYR A 93 9.34 5.06 5.81
N MET A 94 8.03 5.24 6.01
CA MET A 94 7.08 5.65 4.97
C MET A 94 7.14 7.17 4.80
N ASP A 95 7.45 7.65 3.59
CA ASP A 95 7.73 9.06 3.30
C ASP A 95 8.66 9.72 4.32
N SER A 96 9.79 9.05 4.58
CA SER A 96 10.83 9.50 5.54
C SER A 96 10.40 9.55 7.00
N ASN A 97 9.22 9.04 7.37
CA ASN A 97 8.74 8.99 8.74
C ASN A 97 8.60 7.55 9.26
N PRO A 98 9.08 7.23 10.48
CA PRO A 98 8.90 5.91 11.08
C PRO A 98 7.40 5.65 11.29
N THR A 99 6.87 4.66 10.58
CA THR A 99 5.45 4.41 10.43
C THR A 99 5.13 2.94 10.69
N PRO A 100 4.21 2.62 11.62
CA PRO A 100 3.66 1.27 11.74
C PRO A 100 3.02 0.83 10.43
N SER A 101 3.59 -0.22 9.84
CA SER A 101 3.30 -0.70 8.48
C SER A 101 3.05 -2.20 8.52
N CYS A 102 2.23 -2.71 7.60
CA CYS A 102 2.20 -4.13 7.32
C CYS A 102 3.47 -4.51 6.55
N PHE A 103 4.05 -5.65 6.87
CA PHE A 103 5.31 -6.12 6.33
C PHE A 103 5.21 -7.58 5.87
N SER A 104 5.81 -7.87 4.71
CA SER A 104 6.01 -9.20 4.14
C SER A 104 7.40 -9.31 3.51
N PHE A 105 8.12 -10.39 3.83
CA PHE A 105 9.37 -10.75 3.17
C PHE A 105 9.11 -11.27 1.74
N GLY A 106 8.00 -11.97 1.54
CA GLY A 106 7.64 -12.63 0.28
C GLY A 106 7.04 -11.73 -0.80
N PHE A 107 7.03 -10.40 -0.60
CA PHE A 107 6.40 -9.45 -1.52
C PHE A 107 4.93 -9.82 -1.79
N HIS A 108 4.13 -9.90 -0.72
CA HIS A 108 2.72 -10.29 -0.81
C HIS A 108 1.74 -9.10 -0.68
N LEU A 109 2.24 -7.89 -0.43
CA LEU A 109 1.41 -6.72 -0.12
C LEU A 109 1.25 -5.80 -1.32
N GLY A 110 0.10 -5.14 -1.45
CA GLY A 110 -0.14 -4.14 -2.50
C GLY A 110 -1.34 -4.48 -3.37
N GLY A 111 -1.43 -3.85 -4.54
CA GLY A 111 -2.61 -3.94 -5.40
C GLY A 111 -3.84 -3.24 -4.82
N ASP A 112 -4.98 -3.43 -5.49
CA ASP A 112 -6.26 -2.82 -5.13
C ASP A 112 -6.83 -3.39 -3.83
N GLU A 113 -6.41 -4.58 -3.37
CA GLU A 113 -6.95 -5.14 -2.14
C GLU A 113 -6.41 -4.48 -0.87
N PHE A 114 -5.15 -4.03 -0.83
CA PHE A 114 -4.65 -3.30 0.34
C PHE A 114 -5.35 -1.94 0.43
N ASP A 115 -5.51 -1.28 -0.71
CA ASP A 115 -6.31 -0.07 -0.87
C ASP A 115 -7.77 -0.28 -0.45
N TYR A 116 -8.38 -1.41 -0.80
CA TYR A 116 -9.74 -1.75 -0.40
C TYR A 116 -9.88 -1.79 1.12
N TYR A 117 -8.98 -2.49 1.84
CA TYR A 117 -9.07 -2.57 3.30
C TYR A 117 -8.82 -1.23 4.00
N CYS A 118 -7.91 -0.41 3.46
CA CYS A 118 -7.74 0.97 3.93
C CYS A 118 -9.00 1.81 3.63
N GLY A 119 -9.61 1.62 2.46
CA GLY A 119 -10.80 2.31 1.96
C GLY A 119 -12.05 2.07 2.81
N LEU A 120 -12.17 0.91 3.46
CA LEU A 120 -13.23 0.65 4.45
C LEU A 120 -13.22 1.63 5.63
N ASN A 121 -12.09 2.33 5.86
CA ASN A 121 -11.93 3.38 6.86
C ASN A 121 -11.82 4.79 6.24
N GLY A 122 -12.13 4.94 4.94
CA GLY A 122 -12.00 6.21 4.21
C GLY A 122 -10.55 6.67 4.02
N LEU A 123 -9.61 5.71 3.94
CA LEU A 123 -8.18 5.93 3.74
C LEU A 123 -7.71 5.32 2.41
N GLN A 124 -6.48 5.62 2.03
CA GLN A 124 -5.77 5.02 0.90
C GLN A 124 -4.66 4.11 1.44
N GLY A 125 -4.33 3.05 0.71
CA GLY A 125 -3.10 2.30 0.91
C GLY A 125 -1.93 3.02 0.25
N TYR A 126 -0.77 2.88 0.87
CA TYR A 126 0.51 3.30 0.33
C TYR A 126 1.49 2.18 0.55
N CYS A 127 2.08 1.69 -0.52
CA CYS A 127 2.99 0.57 -0.51
C CYS A 127 4.33 0.94 -1.11
N LYS A 128 5.39 0.32 -0.60
CA LYS A 128 6.74 0.43 -1.14
C LYS A 128 7.65 -0.72 -0.69
N ASP A 129 8.75 -0.85 -1.40
CA ASP A 129 9.79 -1.82 -1.09
C ASP A 129 10.74 -1.27 -0.02
N ALA A 130 11.46 -2.17 0.63
CA ALA A 130 12.59 -1.78 1.45
C ALA A 130 13.71 -1.23 0.56
N ASP A 131 14.33 -0.12 0.97
CA ASP A 131 15.54 0.44 0.35
C ASP A 131 16.78 -0.46 0.54
#